data_AF-A0A1Y2QRH6-F1
#
_entry.id   AF-A0A1Y2QRH6-F1
#
_cell.length_a   1.000
_cell.length_b   1.000
_cell.length_c   1.000
_cell.angle_alpha   90.00
_cell.angle_beta   90.00
_cell.angle_gamma   90.00
#
_symmetry.space_group_name_H-M   'P 1'
#
loop_
_entity.id
_entity.type
_entity.pdbx_description
1 polymer ?
#
loop_
_entity_poly.entity_id
_entity_poly.type
_entity_poly.pdbx_seq_one_letter_code
_entity_poly.pdbx_strand_id
1 'polypeptide(L)'
;MSVALHHLPRIAGLAALGASGLTMPARAQSVTLTDDSGRPLVVGGASALGSGLAGPATTNAAEIVAEFQRLCLPDPAGAGARAAASSLALAPADAVFPAEGKQPEARVAQWRGRSASLSVFTGDDAGLKKRAIAITSRAYVTTGPYGPFKAAGTQCNLVVSLPDFAAATDVPGALSAAFGTPGKLVVKKTFADGYWSAAAGTRINFTAPTTSGGPQPVHLSAQILEKDSNR
;
A
#
# COMPACT_ATOMS: atom_id res chain seq x y z
N MET A 1 -35.96 2.19 -78.97
CA MET A 1 -34.88 1.44 -78.31
C MET A 1 -34.69 2.08 -76.94
N SER A 2 -35.46 1.67 -75.93
CA SER A 2 -35.18 0.59 -74.96
C SER A 2 -33.96 0.82 -74.06
N VAL A 3 -34.27 1.37 -72.87
CA VAL A 3 -33.84 1.02 -71.50
C VAL A 3 -32.38 0.63 -71.23
N ALA A 4 -31.74 1.33 -70.28
CA ALA A 4 -31.03 0.71 -69.15
C ALA A 4 -30.83 1.70 -67.98
N LEU A 5 -31.71 1.61 -66.97
CA LEU A 5 -31.39 2.02 -65.60
C LEU A 5 -30.44 0.96 -65.01
N HIS A 6 -29.27 1.37 -64.52
CA HIS A 6 -28.44 0.51 -63.67
C HIS A 6 -28.06 1.21 -62.37
N HIS A 7 -28.78 0.79 -61.33
CA HIS A 7 -28.34 0.47 -59.97
C HIS A 7 -27.17 1.26 -59.35
N LEU A 8 -27.54 2.14 -58.42
CA LEU A 8 -26.74 2.52 -57.26
C LEU A 8 -26.57 1.33 -56.29
N PRO A 9 -25.34 0.97 -55.89
CA PRO A 9 -25.12 0.31 -54.61
C PRO A 9 -24.83 1.35 -53.52
N ARG A 10 -25.73 1.40 -52.53
CA ARG A 10 -25.48 1.98 -51.20
C ARG A 10 -24.34 1.21 -50.54
N ILE A 11 -23.18 1.83 -50.37
CA ILE A 11 -22.16 1.35 -49.43
C ILE A 11 -22.33 2.14 -48.14
N ALA A 12 -23.02 1.52 -47.18
CA ALA A 12 -22.98 1.92 -45.78
C ALA A 12 -21.61 1.54 -45.21
N GLY A 13 -20.65 2.45 -45.28
CA GLY A 13 -19.37 2.33 -44.58
C GLY A 13 -19.46 3.00 -43.21
N LEU A 14 -19.87 2.25 -42.19
CA LEU A 14 -19.66 2.64 -40.79
C LEU A 14 -18.14 2.59 -40.56
N ALA A 15 -17.46 3.74 -40.65
CA ALA A 15 -16.08 3.87 -40.20
C ALA A 15 -16.05 3.94 -38.67
N ALA A 16 -16.28 2.80 -38.02
CA ALA A 16 -15.89 2.60 -36.63
C ALA A 16 -14.38 2.35 -36.58
N LEU A 17 -13.60 3.43 -36.75
CA LEU A 17 -12.20 3.42 -36.35
C LEU A 17 -12.18 3.40 -34.82
N GLY A 18 -12.03 2.18 -34.30
CA GLY A 18 -11.88 1.91 -32.89
C GLY A 18 -10.82 2.82 -32.31
N ALA A 19 -11.23 3.58 -31.30
CA ALA A 19 -10.29 4.07 -30.31
C ALA A 19 -9.64 2.83 -29.71
N SER A 20 -8.48 2.44 -30.22
CA SER A 20 -7.51 1.63 -29.49
C SER A 20 -7.05 2.49 -28.32
N GLY A 21 -7.92 2.60 -27.31
CA GLY A 21 -7.51 2.99 -25.99
C GLY A 21 -6.45 1.99 -25.58
N LEU A 22 -5.20 2.42 -25.62
CA LEU A 22 -4.15 1.82 -24.82
C LEU A 22 -4.59 1.99 -23.37
N THR A 23 -5.47 1.12 -22.89
CA THR A 23 -5.65 0.89 -21.46
C THR A 23 -4.31 0.39 -20.98
N MET A 24 -3.48 1.32 -20.50
CA MET A 24 -2.35 0.99 -19.67
C MET A 24 -2.90 0.11 -18.55
N PRO A 25 -2.37 -1.11 -18.33
CA PRO A 25 -2.81 -1.90 -17.21
C PRO A 25 -2.51 -1.08 -15.95
N ALA A 26 -3.56 -0.75 -15.19
CA ALA A 26 -3.44 -0.17 -13.87
C ALA A 26 -2.71 -1.18 -12.96
N ARG A 27 -1.37 -1.18 -13.00
CA ARG A 27 -0.56 -1.99 -12.11
C ARG A 27 -0.30 -1.20 -10.85
N ALA A 28 -1.15 -1.39 -9.86
CA ALA A 28 -0.87 -1.00 -8.49
C ALA A 28 -0.82 -2.27 -7.64
N GLN A 29 0.34 -2.91 -7.58
CA GLN A 29 0.66 -3.98 -6.64
C GLN A 29 2.00 -3.62 -6.02
N SER A 30 1.98 -3.35 -4.72
CA SER A 30 3.14 -2.93 -3.96
C SER A 30 3.06 -3.52 -2.57
N VAL A 31 4.21 -3.89 -2.03
CA VAL A 31 4.31 -4.40 -0.66
C VAL A 31 5.25 -3.49 0.08
N THR A 32 4.77 -2.98 1.21
CA THR A 32 5.57 -2.17 2.10
C THR A 32 6.29 -3.08 3.09
N LEU A 33 7.62 -3.01 3.06
CA LEU A 33 8.54 -3.57 4.03
C LEU A 33 9.11 -2.43 4.86
N THR A 34 9.94 -2.71 5.86
CA THR A 34 10.66 -1.67 6.61
C THR A 34 12.09 -2.08 6.85
N ASP A 35 13.00 -1.11 6.97
CA ASP A 35 14.40 -1.39 7.33
C ASP A 35 14.55 -1.76 8.82
N ASP A 36 15.78 -2.07 9.23
CA ASP A 36 16.16 -2.32 10.62
C ASP A 36 15.83 -1.13 11.55
N SER A 37 15.84 0.08 11.01
CA SER A 37 15.45 1.31 11.70
C SER A 37 13.94 1.55 11.73
N GLY A 38 13.13 0.65 11.16
CA GLY A 38 11.66 0.71 11.11
C GLY A 38 11.11 1.64 10.01
N ARG A 39 11.95 2.16 9.12
CA ARG A 39 11.50 3.07 8.05
C ARG A 39 10.85 2.30 6.91
N PRO A 40 9.74 2.77 6.32
CA PRO A 40 9.06 2.03 5.25
C PRO A 40 9.85 2.01 3.93
N LEU A 41 9.76 0.87 3.25
CA LEU A 41 10.36 0.46 1.99
C LEU A 41 9.26 -0.15 1.13
N VAL A 42 9.25 0.01 -0.18
CA VAL A 42 8.19 -0.54 -1.05
C VAL A 42 8.83 -1.34 -2.18
N VAL A 43 8.45 -2.61 -2.36
CA VAL A 43 8.92 -3.45 -3.49
C VAL A 43 8.08 -3.18 -4.74
N GLY A 44 8.72 -2.98 -5.90
CA GLY A 44 8.08 -2.85 -7.22
C GLY A 44 8.14 -1.44 -7.84
N GLY A 45 7.33 -1.22 -8.89
CA GLY A 45 7.18 0.10 -9.52
C GLY A 45 6.55 1.09 -8.54
N ALA A 46 7.14 2.28 -8.40
CA ALA A 46 6.69 3.28 -7.45
C ALA A 46 5.26 3.75 -7.79
N SER A 47 4.29 3.39 -6.95
CA SER A 47 3.01 4.09 -6.88
C SER A 47 2.58 4.12 -5.42
N ALA A 48 2.19 5.33 -5.00
CA ALA A 48 2.13 5.82 -3.63
C ALA A 48 1.27 4.95 -2.70
N LEU A 49 1.54 5.08 -1.40
CA LEU A 49 0.60 4.70 -0.34
C LEU A 49 -0.82 5.02 -0.83
N GLY A 50 -1.70 4.02 -1.02
CA GLY A 50 -3.09 4.25 -1.43
C GLY A 50 -3.41 4.22 -2.93
N SER A 51 -2.46 3.86 -3.80
CA SER A 51 -2.76 3.66 -5.23
C SER A 51 -3.87 2.60 -5.42
N GLY A 52 -4.94 2.98 -6.12
CA GLY A 52 -6.10 2.12 -6.38
C GLY A 52 -7.21 2.19 -5.33
N LEU A 53 -7.08 3.04 -4.30
CA LEU A 53 -8.17 3.35 -3.39
C LEU A 53 -9.14 4.35 -4.04
N ALA A 54 -10.43 4.04 -4.01
CA ALA A 54 -11.49 4.75 -4.73
C ALA A 54 -12.15 5.88 -3.92
N GLY A 55 -11.55 6.29 -2.80
CA GLY A 55 -12.01 7.43 -2.00
C GLY A 55 -11.54 7.37 -0.55
N PRO A 56 -11.69 8.48 0.20
CA PRO A 56 -11.32 8.53 1.60
C PRO A 56 -12.25 7.66 2.45
N ALA A 57 -11.71 7.12 3.53
CA ALA A 57 -12.49 6.53 4.60
C ALA A 57 -13.32 7.62 5.27
N THR A 58 -14.56 7.28 5.63
CA THR A 58 -15.47 8.14 6.41
C THR A 58 -15.25 8.01 7.91
N THR A 59 -14.16 7.36 8.30
CA THR A 59 -13.82 6.90 9.65
C THR A 59 -12.82 7.86 10.28
N ASN A 60 -12.96 8.15 11.57
CA ASN A 60 -12.06 9.08 12.26
C ASN A 60 -10.72 8.42 12.66
N ALA A 61 -9.75 9.23 13.10
CA ALA A 61 -8.42 8.77 13.49
C ALA A 61 -8.42 7.68 14.60
N ALA A 62 -9.30 7.81 15.60
CA ALA A 62 -9.38 6.85 16.70
C ALA A 62 -9.90 5.49 16.24
N GLU A 63 -10.95 5.49 15.41
CA GLU A 63 -11.50 4.28 14.80
C GLU A 63 -10.48 3.59 13.87
N ILE A 64 -9.69 4.36 13.11
CA ILE A 64 -8.61 3.80 12.26
C ILE A 64 -7.54 3.11 13.11
N VAL A 65 -7.12 3.72 14.21
CA VAL A 65 -6.12 3.13 15.11
C VAL A 65 -6.68 1.90 15.82
N ALA A 66 -7.93 1.93 16.27
CA ALA A 66 -8.59 0.77 16.88
C ALA A 66 -8.71 -0.39 15.88
N GLU A 67 -9.09 -0.11 14.64
CA GLU A 67 -9.20 -1.11 13.58
C GLU A 67 -7.82 -1.65 13.19
N PHE A 68 -6.80 -0.80 13.12
CA PHE A 68 -5.41 -1.20 12.92
C PHE A 68 -4.92 -2.13 14.04
N GLN A 69 -5.19 -1.80 15.31
CA GLN A 69 -4.87 -2.66 16.44
C GLN A 69 -5.55 -4.02 16.31
N ARG A 70 -6.86 -4.03 16.03
CA ARG A 70 -7.64 -5.26 15.85
C ARG A 70 -7.12 -6.11 14.70
N LEU A 71 -6.74 -5.49 13.59
CA LEU A 71 -6.23 -6.19 12.41
C LEU A 71 -4.81 -6.70 12.63
N CYS A 72 -3.89 -5.85 13.10
CA CYS A 72 -2.46 -6.12 13.06
C CYS A 72 -1.87 -6.65 14.36
N LEU A 73 -2.58 -6.57 15.49
CA LEU A 73 -2.10 -7.05 16.79
C LEU A 73 -3.02 -8.16 17.35
N PRO A 74 -2.51 -9.04 18.24
CA PRO A 74 -1.12 -9.13 18.72
C PRO A 74 -0.16 -9.79 17.72
N ASP A 75 -0.67 -10.42 16.67
CA ASP A 75 0.13 -11.18 15.69
C ASP A 75 -0.03 -10.61 14.28
N PRO A 76 0.95 -9.84 13.77
CA PRO A 76 0.92 -9.30 12.42
C PRO A 76 0.79 -10.35 11.30
N ALA A 77 1.30 -11.58 11.48
CA ALA A 77 1.17 -12.63 10.46
C ALA A 77 -0.29 -13.09 10.29
N GLY A 78 -1.05 -13.15 11.37
CA GLY A 78 -2.45 -13.56 11.38
C GLY A 78 -3.46 -12.49 10.91
N ALA A 79 -3.01 -11.29 10.50
CA ALA A 79 -3.92 -10.18 10.20
C ALA A 79 -4.90 -10.49 9.05
N GLY A 80 -4.50 -11.34 8.12
CA GLY A 80 -5.36 -11.79 7.02
C GLY A 80 -6.64 -12.48 7.48
N ALA A 81 -6.57 -13.29 8.54
CA ALA A 81 -7.75 -13.96 9.10
C ALA A 81 -8.74 -12.97 9.73
N ARG A 82 -8.26 -11.78 10.13
CA ARG A 82 -9.07 -10.72 10.76
C ARG A 82 -9.61 -9.70 9.76
N ALA A 83 -9.09 -9.70 8.53
CA ALA A 83 -9.47 -8.79 7.46
C ALA A 83 -10.93 -8.95 7.05
N ALA A 84 -11.46 -10.18 7.02
CA ALA A 84 -12.84 -10.45 6.64
C ALA A 84 -13.88 -9.81 7.58
N ALA A 85 -13.53 -9.60 8.85
CA ALA A 85 -14.38 -8.93 9.84
C ALA A 85 -14.11 -7.41 9.93
N SER A 86 -13.38 -6.84 8.97
CA SER A 86 -12.98 -5.44 9.01
C SER A 86 -14.12 -4.47 8.72
N SER A 87 -14.16 -3.39 9.50
CA SER A 87 -15.03 -2.23 9.21
C SER A 87 -14.64 -1.50 7.92
N LEU A 88 -13.45 -1.78 7.38
CA LEU A 88 -12.94 -1.19 6.13
C LEU A 88 -13.36 -1.98 4.88
N ALA A 89 -14.24 -2.97 5.02
CA ALA A 89 -14.77 -3.80 3.93
C ALA A 89 -13.64 -4.42 3.06
N LEU A 90 -12.66 -5.02 3.73
CA LEU A 90 -11.49 -5.62 3.10
C LEU A 90 -11.82 -7.02 2.53
N ALA A 91 -11.65 -7.20 1.22
CA ALA A 91 -11.77 -8.48 0.55
C ALA A 91 -10.41 -9.00 0.06
N PRO A 92 -10.17 -10.33 0.03
CA PRO A 92 -8.93 -10.89 -0.51
C PRO A 92 -8.63 -10.36 -1.91
N ALA A 93 -7.37 -10.02 -2.14
CA ALA A 93 -6.85 -9.55 -3.41
C ALA A 93 -5.44 -10.11 -3.63
N ASP A 94 -5.02 -10.24 -4.88
CA ASP A 94 -3.67 -10.68 -5.18
C ASP A 94 -2.72 -9.48 -5.33
N ALA A 95 -1.63 -9.47 -4.56
CA ALA A 95 -0.44 -8.70 -4.88
C ALA A 95 0.59 -9.64 -5.53
N VAL A 96 0.64 -9.61 -6.86
CA VAL A 96 1.59 -10.42 -7.65
C VAL A 96 2.73 -9.53 -8.12
N PHE A 97 3.96 -9.96 -7.86
CA PHE A 97 5.16 -9.36 -8.43
C PHE A 97 5.62 -10.25 -9.58
N PRO A 98 5.42 -9.83 -10.84
CA PRO A 98 5.82 -10.63 -12.01
C PRO A 98 7.29 -11.01 -11.95
N ALA A 99 7.65 -12.16 -12.53
CA ALA A 99 9.05 -12.56 -12.67
C ALA A 99 9.86 -11.47 -13.39
N GLU A 100 11.11 -11.26 -12.94
CA GLU A 100 12.01 -10.24 -13.49
C GLU A 100 13.43 -10.81 -13.64
N GLY A 101 13.89 -10.95 -14.88
CA GLY A 101 15.19 -11.56 -15.18
C GLY A 101 15.28 -13.00 -14.65
N LYS A 102 16.20 -13.24 -13.70
CA LYS A 102 16.37 -14.55 -13.03
C LYS A 102 15.52 -14.72 -11.77
N GLN A 103 14.75 -13.70 -11.38
CA GLN A 103 13.90 -13.77 -10.20
C GLN A 103 12.53 -14.35 -10.55
N PRO A 104 12.05 -15.37 -9.82
CA PRO A 104 10.71 -15.90 -10.04
C PRO A 104 9.63 -14.88 -9.65
N GLU A 105 8.39 -15.18 -10.03
CA GLU A 105 7.22 -14.48 -9.53
C GLU A 105 7.17 -14.56 -8.00
N ALA A 106 6.78 -13.47 -7.34
CA ALA A 106 6.53 -13.44 -5.90
C ALA A 106 5.10 -13.01 -5.62
N ARG A 107 4.50 -13.52 -4.54
CA ARG A 107 3.12 -13.23 -4.15
C ARG A 107 3.08 -12.82 -2.70
N VAL A 108 2.30 -11.78 -2.40
CA VAL A 108 2.07 -11.34 -1.03
C VAL A 108 0.58 -11.24 -0.78
N ALA A 109 0.16 -11.72 0.38
CA ALA A 109 -1.25 -11.71 0.75
C ALA A 109 -1.73 -10.26 0.93
N GLN A 110 -2.82 -9.92 0.26
CA GLN A 110 -3.42 -8.60 0.31
C GLN A 110 -4.94 -8.69 0.49
N TRP A 111 -5.50 -7.66 1.11
CA TRP A 111 -6.92 -7.40 1.15
C TRP A 111 -7.18 -5.95 0.78
N ARG A 112 -8.20 -5.71 -0.03
CA ARG A 112 -8.54 -4.36 -0.50
C ARG A 112 -10.01 -4.07 -0.24
N GLY A 113 -10.24 -2.87 0.25
CA GLY A 113 -11.55 -2.24 0.30
C GLY A 113 -11.54 -0.97 -0.55
N ARG A 114 -12.62 -0.19 -0.46
CA ARG A 114 -12.74 1.06 -1.20
C ARG A 114 -11.70 2.10 -0.78
N SER A 115 -11.48 2.24 0.52
CA SER A 115 -10.69 3.31 1.14
C SER A 115 -9.46 2.80 1.89
N ALA A 116 -9.22 1.49 1.88
CA ALA A 116 -8.08 0.90 2.56
C ALA A 116 -7.54 -0.33 1.85
N SER A 117 -6.27 -0.62 2.10
CA SER A 117 -5.62 -1.88 1.73
C SER A 117 -4.81 -2.40 2.89
N LEU A 118 -4.92 -3.70 3.14
CA LEU A 118 -4.12 -4.44 4.11
C LEU A 118 -3.18 -5.37 3.35
N SER A 119 -1.91 -5.42 3.72
CA SER A 119 -0.98 -6.44 3.22
C SER A 119 -0.21 -7.05 4.38
N VAL A 120 0.00 -8.36 4.34
CA VAL A 120 0.78 -9.09 5.34
C VAL A 120 2.04 -9.62 4.67
N PHE A 121 3.19 -9.25 5.22
CA PHE A 121 4.47 -9.83 4.86
C PHE A 121 4.93 -10.74 5.99
N THR A 122 5.19 -12.01 5.70
CA THR A 122 5.56 -13.02 6.71
C THR A 122 7.07 -13.18 6.89
N GLY A 123 7.87 -12.35 6.24
CA GLY A 123 9.33 -12.52 6.17
C GLY A 123 9.81 -13.44 5.04
N ASP A 124 8.91 -14.08 4.29
CA ASP A 124 9.29 -14.88 3.12
C ASP A 124 9.77 -13.99 1.97
N ASP A 125 11.07 -14.02 1.73
CA ASP A 125 11.73 -13.20 0.72
C ASP A 125 12.08 -13.95 -0.57
N ALA A 126 11.58 -15.17 -0.71
CA ALA A 126 11.76 -15.96 -1.93
C ALA A 126 11.27 -15.18 -3.16
N GLY A 127 12.14 -15.06 -4.16
CA GLY A 127 11.84 -14.31 -5.39
C GLY A 127 11.83 -12.78 -5.27
N LEU A 128 12.11 -12.21 -4.08
CA LEU A 128 12.24 -10.76 -3.90
C LEU A 128 13.67 -10.25 -4.06
N LYS A 129 14.68 -11.13 -3.95
CA LYS A 129 16.11 -10.79 -4.10
C LYS A 129 16.37 -9.94 -5.36
N LYS A 130 17.09 -8.84 -5.24
CA LYS A 130 17.43 -7.89 -6.32
C LYS A 130 16.27 -7.10 -6.94
N ARG A 131 15.00 -7.28 -6.51
CA ARG A 131 13.90 -6.43 -6.98
C ARG A 131 14.10 -4.99 -6.53
N ALA A 132 13.70 -4.01 -7.32
CA ALA A 132 13.77 -2.62 -6.90
C ALA A 132 12.88 -2.37 -5.66
N ILE A 133 13.44 -1.68 -4.67
CA ILE A 133 12.72 -1.12 -3.53
C ILE A 133 12.87 0.39 -3.50
N ALA A 134 11.80 1.08 -3.10
CA ALA A 134 11.75 2.50 -2.83
C ALA A 134 11.65 2.74 -1.33
N ILE A 135 12.60 3.48 -0.74
CA ILE A 135 12.50 3.90 0.66
C ILE A 135 11.63 5.14 0.74
N THR A 136 10.53 5.11 1.49
CA THR A 136 9.76 6.33 1.79
C THR A 136 10.47 7.08 2.91
N SER A 137 11.30 8.06 2.55
CA SER A 137 11.91 8.93 3.55
C SER A 137 12.05 10.35 3.04
N ARG A 138 11.50 11.31 3.78
CA ARG A 138 11.73 12.75 3.57
C ARG A 138 11.47 13.21 2.13
N ALA A 139 10.48 12.64 1.44
CA ALA A 139 10.19 12.90 0.02
C ALA A 139 11.30 12.52 -0.99
N TYR A 140 12.33 11.78 -0.56
CA TYR A 140 13.33 11.19 -1.44
C TYR A 140 13.06 9.70 -1.60
N VAL A 141 12.96 9.27 -2.86
CA VAL A 141 12.93 7.86 -3.24
C VAL A 141 14.37 7.44 -3.51
N THR A 142 15.03 6.81 -2.54
CA THR A 142 16.26 6.07 -2.85
C THR A 142 15.85 4.70 -3.37
N THR A 143 16.03 4.47 -4.67
CA THR A 143 15.79 3.16 -5.27
C THR A 143 17.03 2.28 -5.09
N GLY A 144 16.85 1.06 -4.60
CA GLY A 144 17.92 0.07 -4.55
C GLY A 144 17.40 -1.35 -4.68
N PRO A 145 18.26 -2.36 -4.94
CA PRO A 145 17.83 -3.75 -4.92
C PRO A 145 17.46 -4.17 -3.50
N TYR A 146 16.37 -4.94 -3.38
CA TYR A 146 15.96 -5.69 -2.22
C TYR A 146 17.06 -6.70 -1.84
N GLY A 147 17.33 -6.78 -0.55
CA GLY A 147 18.27 -7.73 0.01
C GLY A 147 18.00 -7.95 1.50
N PRO A 148 18.50 -9.08 2.06
CA PRO A 148 18.17 -9.55 3.40
C PRO A 148 18.59 -8.59 4.52
N PHE A 149 19.50 -7.65 4.24
CA PHE A 149 19.98 -6.68 5.21
C PHE A 149 19.26 -5.33 5.15
N LYS A 150 18.31 -5.17 4.23
CA LYS A 150 17.61 -3.91 4.03
C LYS A 150 16.19 -3.93 4.54
N ALA A 151 15.59 -5.08 4.78
CA ALA A 151 14.21 -5.21 5.24
C ALA A 151 14.16 -6.17 6.43
N ALA A 152 13.24 -5.94 7.38
CA ALA A 152 13.15 -6.71 8.60
C ALA A 152 11.76 -7.34 8.82
N GLY A 153 11.74 -8.66 9.00
CA GLY A 153 10.72 -9.42 9.72
C GLY A 153 9.28 -9.40 9.19
N THR A 154 8.41 -10.05 9.95
CA THR A 154 6.96 -10.13 9.74
C THR A 154 6.28 -8.78 9.98
N GLN A 155 5.39 -8.38 9.08
CA GLN A 155 4.71 -7.09 9.10
C GLN A 155 3.25 -7.18 8.67
N CYS A 156 2.41 -6.42 9.36
CA CYS A 156 1.05 -6.09 8.94
C CYS A 156 1.04 -4.62 8.54
N ASN A 157 0.67 -4.34 7.29
CA ASN A 157 0.67 -3.00 6.73
C ASN A 157 -0.76 -2.63 6.34
N LEU A 158 -1.31 -1.61 7.00
CA LEU A 158 -2.58 -1.02 6.67
C LEU A 158 -2.33 0.34 6.01
N VAL A 159 -2.86 0.54 4.81
CA VAL A 159 -2.93 1.85 4.18
C VAL A 159 -4.39 2.28 4.15
N VAL A 160 -4.70 3.44 4.70
CA VAL A 160 -6.02 4.04 4.69
C VAL A 160 -5.96 5.39 3.97
N SER A 161 -6.87 5.62 3.04
CA SER A 161 -7.04 6.92 2.43
C SER A 161 -7.90 7.80 3.35
N LEU A 162 -7.41 8.97 3.75
CA LEU A 162 -8.14 9.97 4.53
C LEU A 162 -8.52 11.17 3.67
N PRO A 163 -9.49 12.01 4.06
CA PRO A 163 -9.95 13.13 3.24
C PRO A 163 -8.85 14.16 2.92
N ASP A 164 -8.03 14.51 3.91
CA ASP A 164 -7.01 15.54 3.80
C ASP A 164 -5.86 15.34 4.81
N PHE A 165 -4.89 16.26 4.80
CA PHE A 165 -3.67 16.12 5.62
C PHE A 165 -3.94 16.47 7.08
N ALA A 166 -4.96 17.28 7.37
CA ALA A 166 -5.36 17.56 8.74
C ALA A 166 -5.88 16.27 9.41
N ALA A 167 -6.78 15.54 8.74
CA ALA A 167 -7.27 14.24 9.20
C ALA A 167 -6.12 13.23 9.37
N ALA A 168 -5.14 13.23 8.48
CA ALA A 168 -3.94 12.37 8.61
C ALA A 168 -3.09 12.73 9.83
N THR A 169 -2.99 14.01 10.19
CA THR A 169 -2.23 14.46 11.36
C THR A 169 -2.93 14.24 12.71
N ASP A 170 -4.21 13.84 12.71
CA ASP A 170 -4.90 13.43 13.94
C ASP A 170 -4.55 11.98 14.34
N VAL A 171 -4.09 11.15 13.39
CA VAL A 171 -3.72 9.73 13.64
C VAL A 171 -2.59 9.58 14.67
N PRO A 172 -1.49 10.37 14.65
CA PRO A 172 -0.50 10.35 15.72
C PRO A 172 -1.04 10.57 17.13
N GLY A 173 -2.07 11.41 17.28
CA GLY A 173 -2.74 11.63 18.57
C GLY A 173 -3.45 10.37 19.05
N ALA A 174 -4.22 9.73 18.16
CA ALA A 174 -4.88 8.45 18.45
C ALA A 174 -3.87 7.32 18.74
N LEU A 175 -2.77 7.23 17.98
CA LEU A 175 -1.69 6.27 18.24
C LEU A 175 -1.05 6.50 19.61
N SER A 176 -0.86 7.76 20.02
CA SER A 176 -0.29 8.07 21.33
C SER A 176 -1.24 7.74 22.47
N ALA A 177 -2.55 7.91 22.27
CA ALA A 177 -3.55 7.45 23.23
C ALA A 177 -3.56 5.91 23.36
N ALA A 178 -3.33 5.20 22.26
CA ALA A 178 -3.40 3.74 22.20
C ALA A 178 -2.10 3.03 22.65
N PHE A 179 -0.93 3.63 22.41
CA PHE A 179 0.39 3.00 22.62
C PHE A 179 1.33 3.83 23.50
N GLY A 180 0.89 4.98 24.02
CA GLY A 180 1.70 5.86 24.86
C GLY A 180 2.61 6.79 24.05
N THR A 181 3.71 7.22 24.66
CA THR A 181 4.62 8.21 24.05
C THR A 181 5.33 7.64 22.82
N PRO A 182 5.38 8.35 21.69
CA PRO A 182 6.15 7.92 20.53
C PRO A 182 7.65 7.88 20.85
N GLY A 183 8.36 6.90 20.29
CA GLY A 183 9.83 6.93 20.30
C GLY A 183 10.38 8.04 19.40
N LYS A 184 9.65 8.36 18.32
CA LYS A 184 9.88 9.53 17.48
C LYS A 184 8.56 9.93 16.82
N LEU A 185 8.33 11.23 16.72
CA LEU A 185 7.25 11.79 15.92
C LEU A 185 7.74 13.08 15.26
N VAL A 186 7.49 13.19 13.96
CA VAL A 186 7.79 14.36 13.14
C VAL A 186 6.54 14.71 12.37
N VAL A 187 6.00 15.91 12.58
CA VAL A 187 4.88 16.45 11.82
C VAL A 187 5.34 17.72 11.14
N LYS A 188 5.30 17.75 9.81
CA LYS A 188 5.65 18.90 8.97
C LYS A 188 4.53 19.17 7.97
N LYS A 189 4.57 20.33 7.32
CA LYS A 189 3.58 20.70 6.28
C LYS A 189 3.52 19.76 5.08
N THR A 190 4.58 18.98 4.84
CA THR A 190 4.73 18.12 3.65
C THR A 190 4.75 16.63 3.95
N PHE A 191 4.81 16.25 5.22
CA PHE A 191 4.71 14.85 5.66
C PHE A 191 4.57 14.77 7.18
N ALA A 192 4.03 13.65 7.65
CA ALA A 192 4.11 13.22 9.04
C ALA A 192 4.66 11.79 9.10
N ASP A 193 5.50 11.52 10.09
CA ASP A 193 6.20 10.24 10.25
C ASP A 193 6.48 10.00 11.73
N GLY A 194 6.33 8.77 12.21
CA GLY A 194 6.55 8.45 13.61
C GLY A 194 6.52 6.97 13.90
N TYR A 195 6.98 6.62 15.10
CA TYR A 195 6.88 5.25 15.59
C TYR A 195 6.62 5.17 17.10
N TRP A 196 5.97 4.08 17.48
CA TRP A 196 5.67 3.68 18.85
C TRP A 196 6.15 2.25 19.06
N SER A 197 6.33 1.87 20.32
CA SER A 197 6.55 0.49 20.71
C SER A 197 5.24 -0.05 21.28
N ALA A 198 4.78 -1.18 20.76
CA ALA A 198 3.72 -1.97 21.36
C ALA A 198 4.32 -3.12 22.20
N ALA A 199 3.46 -3.90 22.86
CA ALA A 199 3.88 -5.07 23.61
C ALA A 199 4.62 -6.10 22.73
N ALA A 200 5.38 -7.00 23.37
CA ALA A 200 6.09 -8.11 22.73
C ALA A 200 7.13 -7.73 21.66
N GLY A 201 7.74 -6.54 21.75
CA GLY A 201 8.79 -6.11 20.81
C GLY A 201 8.25 -5.72 19.43
N THR A 202 6.95 -5.44 19.32
CA THR A 202 6.35 -4.98 18.08
C THR A 202 6.52 -3.47 17.93
N ARG A 203 7.05 -3.02 16.80
CA ARG A 203 7.12 -1.61 16.44
C ARG A 203 5.91 -1.21 15.61
N ILE A 204 5.28 -0.11 16.01
CA ILE A 204 4.20 0.51 15.25
C ILE A 204 4.78 1.70 14.49
N ASN A 205 4.66 1.73 13.18
CA ASN A 205 5.09 2.87 12.37
C ASN A 205 3.89 3.58 11.75
N PHE A 206 4.05 4.87 11.56
CA PHE A 206 3.09 5.75 10.91
C PHE A 206 3.81 6.58 9.87
N THR A 207 3.26 6.67 8.67
CA THR A 207 3.75 7.57 7.65
C THR A 207 2.58 8.15 6.86
N ALA A 208 2.56 9.46 6.71
CA ALA A 208 1.58 10.20 5.92
C ALA A 208 2.32 11.26 5.07
N PRO A 209 2.65 10.98 3.81
CA PRO A 209 3.14 12.01 2.90
C PRO A 209 1.99 12.95 2.54
N THR A 210 2.28 14.24 2.38
CA THR A 210 1.29 15.17 1.82
C THR A 210 1.20 14.96 0.30
N THR A 211 -0.01 14.81 -0.22
CA THR A 211 -0.32 14.82 -1.66
C THR A 211 -0.87 16.19 -2.07
N SER A 212 -0.61 16.63 -3.30
CA SER A 212 -1.08 17.92 -3.81
C SER A 212 -2.57 17.87 -4.13
N GLY A 213 -3.40 18.07 -3.10
CA GLY A 213 -4.87 18.04 -3.21
C GLY A 213 -5.44 16.62 -3.30
N GLY A 214 -6.59 16.41 -2.65
CA GLY A 214 -7.26 15.12 -2.62
C GLY A 214 -6.87 14.22 -1.44
N PRO A 215 -7.35 12.96 -1.44
CA PRO A 215 -7.23 12.07 -0.30
C PRO A 215 -5.77 11.81 0.09
N GLN A 216 -5.51 11.80 1.39
CA GLN A 216 -4.19 11.56 1.97
C GLN A 216 -4.05 10.11 2.39
N PRO A 217 -3.10 9.38 1.80
CA PRO A 217 -2.84 8.03 2.26
C PRO A 217 -2.04 8.05 3.55
N VAL A 218 -2.58 7.39 4.57
CA VAL A 218 -1.88 7.07 5.81
C VAL A 218 -1.46 5.62 5.76
N HIS A 219 -0.19 5.38 6.01
CA HIS A 219 0.36 4.05 6.24
C HIS A 219 0.57 3.82 7.73
N LEU A 220 0.02 2.73 8.22
CA LEU A 220 0.25 2.17 9.54
C LEU A 220 0.89 0.80 9.35
N SER A 221 1.94 0.49 10.09
CA SER A 221 2.50 -0.85 10.13
C SER A 221 2.73 -1.35 11.54
N ALA A 222 2.46 -2.63 11.78
CA ALA A 222 2.92 -3.35 12.95
C ALA A 222 3.99 -4.34 12.50
N GLN A 223 5.19 -4.22 13.02
CA GLN A 223 6.34 -5.03 12.67
C GLN A 223 6.88 -5.71 13.91
N ILE A 224 7.03 -7.04 13.85
CA ILE A 224 7.82 -7.75 14.86
C ILE A 224 9.29 -7.48 14.56
N LEU A 225 9.98 -6.80 15.46
CA LEU A 225 11.42 -6.67 15.40
C LEU A 225 12.01 -7.97 15.95
N GLU A 226 12.65 -8.76 15.10
CA GLU A 226 13.41 -9.90 15.57
C GLU A 226 14.52 -9.39 16.50
N LYS A 227 14.55 -9.88 17.74
CA LYS A 227 15.68 -9.64 18.64
C LYS A 227 16.91 -10.26 18.01
N ASP A 228 17.87 -9.40 17.64
CA ASP A 228 19.25 -9.70 17.26
C ASP A 228 19.57 -11.18 17.09
N SER A 229 19.45 -11.69 15.87
CA SER A 229 20.27 -12.82 15.43
C SER A 229 21.51 -12.28 14.71
N ASN A 230 22.48 -11.85 15.52
CA ASN A 230 23.84 -11.46 15.13
C ASN A 230 23.99 -10.29 14.14
N ARG A 231 24.10 -9.07 14.68
CA ARG A 231 24.96 -8.04 14.10
C ARG A 231 25.72 -7.30 15.20
#